data_AF-A0A0F7FCQ2-F1
#
_entry.id   AF-A0A0F7FCQ2-F1
#
_cell.length_a   1.000
_cell.length_b   1.000
_cell.length_c   1.000
_cell.angle_alpha   90.00
_cell.angle_beta   90.00
_cell.angle_gamma   90.00
#
_symmetry.space_group_name_H-M   'P 1'
#
loop_
_entity.id
_entity.type
_entity.pdbx_description
1 polymer ?
#
loop_
_entity_poly.entity_id
_entity_poly.type
_entity_poly.pdbx_seq_one_letter_code
_entity_poly.pdbx_strand_id
1 'polypeptide(L)'
;MREKWDQINREAEDLIEKITSTLRGVDSFGKKAIDDEAFKALFVLLKQVRDFLQDQETVNKRFVALIFYLYGQIHAEAKFTDYPEPIFMLAGQIETYTDELFGRYFD
;
A
#
# COMPACT_ATOMS: atom_id res chain seq x y z
N MET A 1 -12.54 -11.13 -15.33
CA MET A 1 -12.64 -10.60 -13.95
C MET A 1 -11.65 -11.27 -13.00
N ARG A 2 -11.71 -12.60 -12.80
CA ARG A 2 -10.75 -13.34 -11.97
C ARG A 2 -9.29 -13.10 -12.34
N GLU A 3 -8.96 -13.19 -13.63
CA GLU A 3 -7.59 -12.98 -14.13
C GLU A 3 -7.03 -11.59 -13.82
N LYS A 4 -7.87 -10.55 -13.87
CA LYS A 4 -7.45 -9.17 -13.56
C LYS A 4 -7.15 -9.01 -12.07
N TRP A 5 -7.97 -9.60 -11.19
CA TRP A 5 -7.69 -9.63 -9.76
C TRP A 5 -6.45 -10.46 -9.43
N ASP A 6 -6.23 -11.58 -10.11
CA ASP A 6 -5.02 -12.38 -9.93
C ASP A 6 -3.76 -11.59 -10.34
N GLN A 7 -3.83 -10.77 -11.40
CA GLN A 7 -2.76 -9.86 -11.77
C GLN A 7 -2.53 -8.77 -10.72
N ILE A 8 -3.59 -8.06 -10.31
CA ILE A 8 -3.52 -7.00 -9.30
C ILE A 8 -2.91 -7.52 -7.99
N ASN A 9 -3.33 -8.71 -7.54
CA ASN A 9 -2.82 -9.30 -6.31
C ASN A 9 -1.33 -9.63 -6.40
N ARG A 10 -0.85 -10.18 -7.53
CA ARG A 10 0.57 -10.44 -7.73
C ARG A 10 1.40 -9.15 -7.71
N GLU A 11 0.94 -8.13 -8.43
CA GLU A 11 1.63 -6.83 -8.46
C GLU A 11 1.65 -6.18 -7.06
N ALA A 12 0.55 -6.27 -6.31
CA ALA A 12 0.48 -5.77 -4.95
C ALA A 12 1.44 -6.52 -4.01
N GLU A 13 1.51 -7.85 -4.10
CA GLU A 13 2.42 -8.68 -3.31
C GLU A 13 3.89 -8.30 -3.55
N ASP A 14 4.29 -8.21 -4.82
CA ASP A 14 5.67 -7.84 -5.20
C ASP A 14 6.06 -6.45 -4.68
N LEU A 15 5.13 -5.48 -4.74
CA LEU A 15 5.37 -4.13 -4.26
C LEU A 15 5.42 -4.06 -2.73
N ILE A 16 4.52 -4.77 -2.06
CA ILE A 16 4.49 -4.85 -0.60
C ILE A 16 5.77 -5.48 -0.07
N GLU A 17 6.28 -6.53 -0.70
CA GLU A 17 7.55 -7.15 -0.30
C GLU A 17 8.74 -6.17 -0.42
N LYS A 18 8.81 -5.41 -1.53
CA LYS A 18 9.84 -4.37 -1.73
C LYS A 18 9.75 -3.24 -0.70
N ILE A 19 8.54 -2.74 -0.45
CA ILE A 19 8.31 -1.69 0.53
C ILE A 19 8.65 -2.18 1.94
N THR A 20 8.17 -3.36 2.33
CA THR A 20 8.41 -3.88 3.69
C THR A 20 9.85 -4.27 3.95
N SER A 21 10.58 -4.75 2.94
CA SER A 21 12.02 -5.03 3.06
C SER A 21 12.85 -3.76 3.25
N THR A 22 12.50 -2.67 2.54
CA THR A 22 13.19 -1.37 2.70
C THR A 22 12.80 -0.64 3.98
N LEU A 23 11.54 -0.71 4.42
CA LEU A 23 11.11 -0.15 5.72
C LEU A 23 11.89 -0.72 6.91
N ARG A 24 12.33 -1.99 6.82
CA ARG A 24 13.17 -2.66 7.82
C ARG A 24 14.66 -2.40 7.62
N GLY A 25 15.04 -1.84 6.47
CA GLY A 25 16.42 -1.56 6.09
C GLY A 25 16.88 -0.18 6.56
N VAL A 26 18.11 -0.13 7.06
CA VAL A 26 18.85 1.13 7.20
C VAL A 26 19.86 1.22 6.06
N ASP A 27 19.98 2.39 5.45
CA ASP A 27 21.01 2.66 4.45
C ASP A 27 22.42 2.66 5.08
N SER A 28 23.44 2.83 4.24
CA SER A 28 24.84 2.92 4.66
C SER A 28 25.16 4.12 5.56
N PHE A 29 24.21 5.03 5.78
CA PHE A 29 24.30 6.18 6.68
C PHE A 29 23.45 6.02 7.96
N GLY A 30 22.82 4.86 8.17
CA GLY A 30 21.98 4.59 9.33
C GLY A 30 20.60 5.25 9.27
N LYS A 31 20.18 5.78 8.11
CA LYS A 31 18.82 6.30 7.90
C LYS A 31 17.93 5.19 7.38
N LYS A 32 16.65 5.22 7.74
CA LYS A 32 15.65 4.34 7.11
C LYS A 32 15.66 4.60 5.60
N ALA A 33 15.91 3.56 4.83
CA ALA A 33 15.82 3.62 3.38
C ALA A 33 14.36 3.44 2.97
N ILE A 34 13.85 4.31 2.11
CA ILE A 34 12.53 4.17 1.50
C ILE A 34 12.76 3.84 0.04
N ASP A 35 12.05 2.83 -0.48
CA ASP A 35 11.99 2.60 -1.92
C ASP A 35 10.92 3.50 -2.55
N ASP A 36 11.30 4.73 -2.88
CA ASP A 36 10.39 5.73 -3.47
C ASP A 36 9.74 5.23 -4.77
N GLU A 37 10.45 4.42 -5.56
CA GLU A 37 9.92 3.85 -6.80
C GLU A 37 8.87 2.77 -6.53
N ALA A 38 9.09 1.91 -5.52
CA ALA A 38 8.07 0.94 -5.10
C ALA A 38 6.81 1.62 -4.55
N PHE A 39 6.96 2.69 -3.76
CA PHE A 39 5.80 3.48 -3.29
C PHE A 39 5.05 4.15 -4.44
N LYS A 40 5.77 4.77 -5.38
CA LYS A 40 5.16 5.37 -6.56
C LYS A 40 4.40 4.35 -7.41
N ALA A 41 4.99 3.17 -7.61
CA ALA A 41 4.34 2.07 -8.32
C ALA A 41 3.09 1.57 -7.58
N LEU A 42 3.11 1.52 -6.25
CA LEU A 42 1.93 1.19 -5.44
C LEU A 42 0.81 2.20 -5.65
N PHE A 43 1.07 3.50 -5.62
CA PHE A 43 0.01 4.50 -5.87
C PHE A 43 -0.56 4.44 -7.28
N VAL A 44 0.27 4.10 -8.27
CA VAL A 44 -0.21 3.83 -9.63
C VAL A 44 -1.15 2.62 -9.62
N LEU A 45 -0.79 1.53 -8.93
CA LEU A 45 -1.65 0.35 -8.80
C LEU A 45 -2.96 0.69 -8.06
N LEU A 46 -2.92 1.40 -6.94
CA LEU A 46 -4.11 1.83 -6.19
C LEU A 46 -5.06 2.65 -7.07
N LYS A 47 -4.53 3.58 -7.88
CA LYS A 47 -5.32 4.34 -8.84
C LYS A 47 -5.96 3.44 -9.90
N GLN A 48 -5.21 2.49 -10.46
CA GLN A 48 -5.75 1.53 -11.41
C GLN A 48 -6.86 0.67 -10.79
N VAL A 49 -6.71 0.26 -9.54
CA VAL A 49 -7.73 -0.50 -8.81
C VAL A 49 -8.97 0.36 -8.57
N ARG A 50 -8.81 1.62 -8.17
CA ARG A 50 -9.93 2.55 -8.02
C ARG A 50 -10.73 2.67 -9.31
N ASP A 51 -10.04 2.93 -10.41
CA ASP A 51 -10.68 3.08 -11.72
C ASP A 51 -11.34 1.75 -12.15
N PHE A 52 -10.71 0.61 -11.89
CA PHE A 52 -11.30 -0.71 -12.12
C PHE A 52 -12.55 -0.98 -11.28
N LEU A 53 -12.57 -0.54 -10.02
CA LEU A 53 -13.68 -0.73 -9.10
C LEU A 53 -14.90 0.12 -9.43
N GLN A 54 -14.77 1.24 -10.18
CA GLN A 54 -15.93 2.05 -10.57
C GLN A 54 -17.02 1.22 -11.24
N ASP A 55 -16.63 0.17 -11.96
CA ASP A 55 -17.52 -0.75 -12.68
C ASP A 55 -17.78 -2.07 -11.93
N GLN A 56 -17.43 -2.19 -10.64
CA GLN A 56 -17.52 -3.45 -9.89
C GLN A 56 -18.42 -3.35 -8.65
N GLU A 57 -19.32 -4.33 -8.50
CA GLU A 57 -20.19 -4.48 -7.32
C GLU A 57 -19.46 -5.03 -6.09
N THR A 58 -18.30 -5.66 -6.28
CA THR A 58 -17.56 -6.29 -5.17
C THR A 58 -16.05 -6.09 -5.33
N VAL A 59 -15.37 -6.10 -4.18
CA VAL A 59 -13.93 -5.97 -4.10
C VAL A 59 -13.27 -7.29 -3.71
N ASN A 60 -12.07 -7.54 -4.23
CA ASN A 60 -11.36 -8.76 -3.92
C ASN A 60 -10.79 -8.72 -2.49
N LYS A 61 -11.24 -9.64 -1.64
CA LYS A 61 -10.84 -9.71 -0.22
C LYS A 61 -9.34 -9.88 0.00
N ARG A 62 -8.63 -10.56 -0.91
CA ARG A 62 -7.16 -10.73 -0.81
C ARG A 62 -6.46 -9.40 -1.01
N PHE A 63 -6.88 -8.63 -2.02
CA PHE A 63 -6.33 -7.30 -2.25
C PHE A 63 -6.54 -6.38 -1.03
N VAL A 64 -7.75 -6.37 -0.47
CA VAL A 64 -8.06 -5.62 0.76
C VAL A 64 -7.09 -6.02 1.88
N ALA A 65 -6.93 -7.32 2.15
CA ALA A 65 -6.03 -7.81 3.19
C ALA A 65 -4.57 -7.37 2.97
N LEU A 66 -4.09 -7.37 1.72
CA LEU A 66 -2.74 -6.93 1.37
C LEU A 66 -2.53 -5.43 1.69
N ILE A 67 -3.49 -4.58 1.33
CA ILE A 67 -3.41 -3.14 1.61
C ILE A 67 -3.46 -2.86 3.13
N PHE A 68 -4.36 -3.52 3.86
CA PHE A 68 -4.42 -3.40 5.31
C PHE A 68 -3.14 -3.88 6.00
N TYR A 69 -2.53 -4.97 5.49
CA TYR A 69 -1.25 -5.45 6.00
C TYR A 69 -0.15 -4.40 5.81
N LEU A 70 -0.04 -3.81 4.61
CA LEU A 70 0.94 -2.77 4.33
C LEU A 70 0.75 -1.54 5.22
N TYR A 71 -0.48 -1.05 5.32
CA TYR A 71 -0.83 0.06 6.21
C TYR A 71 -0.40 -0.22 7.65
N GLY A 72 -0.71 -1.43 8.14
CA GLY A 72 -0.30 -1.88 9.48
C GLY A 72 1.22 -1.89 9.68
N GLN A 73 2.00 -2.35 8.69
CA GLN A 73 3.47 -2.32 8.76
C GLN A 73 4.00 -0.88 8.81
N ILE A 74 3.52 0.00 7.92
CA ILE A 74 3.95 1.39 7.86
C ILE A 74 3.61 2.13 9.16
N HIS A 75 2.40 1.95 9.65
CA HIS A 75 1.93 2.61 10.87
C HIS A 75 2.59 2.05 12.14
N ALA A 76 2.85 0.74 12.21
CA ALA A 76 3.61 0.15 13.32
C ALA A 76 5.00 0.77 13.37
N GLU A 77 5.70 0.80 12.25
CA GLU A 77 6.98 1.46 12.20
C GLU A 77 6.86 2.94 12.59
N ALA A 78 5.89 3.68 12.03
CA ALA A 78 5.64 5.11 12.31
C ALA A 78 5.64 5.46 13.81
N LYS A 79 5.16 4.54 14.66
CA LYS A 79 5.08 4.71 16.12
C LYS A 79 6.38 4.44 16.87
N PHE A 80 7.32 3.69 16.30
CA PHE A 80 8.53 3.21 17.01
C PHE A 80 9.82 3.94 16.62
N THR A 81 9.81 4.78 15.58
CA THR A 81 10.95 5.64 15.24
C THR A 81 10.51 7.09 15.09
N ASP A 82 11.34 8.06 15.47
CA ASP A 82 11.16 9.47 15.09
C ASP A 82 11.26 9.55 13.57
N TYR A 83 10.10 9.43 12.95
CA TYR A 83 10.01 9.13 11.54
C TYR A 83 10.41 10.34 10.71
N PRO A 84 11.24 10.17 9.66
CA PRO A 84 11.39 11.23 8.68
C PRO A 84 10.00 11.49 8.05
N GLU A 85 9.61 12.76 7.97
CA GLU A 85 8.33 13.27 7.40
C GLU A 85 7.76 12.48 6.21
N PRO A 86 8.57 12.01 5.22
CA PRO A 86 8.06 11.32 4.04
C PRO A 86 7.16 10.13 4.33
N ILE A 87 7.45 9.31 5.35
CA ILE A 87 6.71 8.05 5.53
C ILE A 87 5.41 8.27 6.32
N PHE A 88 5.36 9.29 7.19
CA PHE A 88 4.10 9.72 7.79
C PHE A 88 3.11 10.20 6.71
N MET A 89 3.60 10.97 5.73
CA MET A 89 2.79 11.38 4.58
C MET A 89 2.34 10.17 3.73
N LEU A 90 3.22 9.19 3.50
CA LEU A 90 2.89 7.96 2.77
C LEU A 90 1.80 7.14 3.48
N ALA A 91 1.85 7.05 4.81
CA ALA A 91 0.83 6.37 5.61
C ALA A 91 -0.55 7.03 5.43
N GLY A 92 -0.62 8.36 5.54
CA GLY A 92 -1.87 9.11 5.36
C GLY A 92 -2.42 9.03 3.93
N GLN A 93 -1.54 8.97 2.92
CA GLN A 93 -1.97 8.74 1.54
C GLN A 93 -2.58 7.34 1.35
N ILE A 94 -1.96 6.30 1.89
CA ILE A 94 -2.50 4.93 1.83
C ILE A 94 -3.84 4.87 2.56
N GLU A 95 -3.96 5.50 3.73
CA GLU A 95 -5.22 5.60 4.48
C GLU A 95 -6.33 6.23 3.62
N THR A 96 -6.04 7.38 3.00
CA THR A 96 -6.99 8.08 2.11
C THR A 96 -7.44 7.17 0.95
N TYR A 97 -6.50 6.49 0.29
CA TYR A 97 -6.85 5.55 -0.78
C TYR A 97 -7.67 4.36 -0.27
N THR A 98 -7.40 3.88 0.94
CA THR A 98 -8.11 2.75 1.54
C THR A 98 -9.56 3.12 1.82
N ASP A 99 -9.80 4.33 2.35
CA ASP A 99 -11.15 4.87 2.56
C ASP A 99 -11.89 5.10 1.24
N GLU A 100 -11.24 5.70 0.23
CA GLU A 100 -11.84 5.91 -1.09
C GLU A 100 -12.21 4.59 -1.78
N LEU A 101 -11.34 3.58 -1.67
CA LEU A 101 -11.52 2.28 -2.31
C LEU A 101 -12.58 1.44 -1.62
N PHE A 102 -12.62 1.46 -0.29
CA PHE A 102 -13.38 0.50 0.48
C PHE A 102 -14.51 1.08 1.34
N GLY A 103 -14.55 2.39 1.61
CA GLY A 103 -15.56 3.00 2.47
C GLY A 103 -16.98 2.63 2.07
N ARG A 104 -17.28 2.74 0.76
CA ARG A 104 -18.60 2.38 0.20
C ARG A 104 -19.00 0.90 0.32
N TYR A 105 -18.05 0.01 0.65
CA TYR A 105 -18.27 -1.43 0.77
C TYR A 105 -18.39 -1.89 2.23
N PHE A 106 -18.17 -1.00 3.19
CA PHE A 106 -18.24 -1.28 4.63
C PHE A 106 -19.35 -0.49 5.35
N ASP A 107 -20.14 0.30 4.60
CA ASP A 107 -21.37 0.96 5.06
C ASP A 107 -22.60 0.02 5.06
#